data_AF-A6WH33-F1
#
_entry.id   AF-A6WH33-F1
#
_cell.length_a   1.000
_cell.length_b   1.000
_cell.length_c   1.000
_cell.angle_alpha   90.00
_cell.angle_beta   90.00
_cell.angle_gamma   90.00
#
_symmetry.space_group_name_H-M   'P 1'
#
loop_
_entity.id
_entity.type
_entity.pdbx_description
1 polymer ?
#
loop_
_entity_poly.entity_id
_entity_poly.type
_entity_poly.pdbx_seq_one_letter_code
_entity_poly.pdbx_strand_id
1 'polypeptide(L)'
;MNAPCALSTGGSRRHSRRRSSAMIGRVQKMAVEQWWTQADPVTRIRALRLEAADLLPEDMQVDLAMAGVTVSAIGCGWDQQPEGYWVPQVLWDFLRARDHDD
;
A
#
# COMPACT_ATOMS: atom_id res chain seq x y z
N MET A 1 -8.41 -19.04 -56.78
CA MET A 1 -8.13 -17.83 -55.99
C MET A 1 -8.13 -18.23 -54.51
N ASN A 2 -7.15 -17.72 -53.76
CA ASN A 2 -6.62 -18.22 -52.50
C ASN A 2 -7.57 -18.06 -51.29
N ALA A 3 -7.60 -19.07 -50.41
CA ALA A 3 -7.72 -18.86 -48.96
C ALA A 3 -6.30 -18.56 -48.41
N PRO A 4 -6.08 -17.79 -47.32
CA PRO A 4 -6.78 -17.93 -46.04
C PRO A 4 -7.06 -16.62 -45.26
N CYS A 5 -8.17 -16.58 -44.51
CA CYS A 5 -8.31 -15.69 -43.35
C CYS A 5 -8.19 -16.54 -42.09
N ALA A 6 -6.96 -16.69 -41.60
CA ALA A 6 -6.67 -17.12 -40.24
C ALA A 6 -6.13 -15.92 -39.48
N LEU A 7 -6.79 -15.53 -38.38
CA LEU A 7 -6.14 -15.02 -37.17
C LEU A 7 -7.18 -14.94 -36.05
N SER A 8 -7.33 -16.08 -35.37
CA SER A 8 -7.77 -16.11 -33.99
C SER A 8 -6.67 -15.51 -33.12
N THR A 9 -6.81 -14.26 -32.68
CA THR A 9 -5.94 -13.69 -31.63
C THR A 9 -6.67 -13.79 -30.29
N GLY A 10 -6.89 -15.02 -29.85
CA GLY A 10 -7.20 -15.34 -28.48
C GLY A 10 -5.91 -15.60 -27.72
N GLY A 11 -5.49 -14.66 -26.87
CA GLY A 11 -4.50 -14.94 -25.83
C GLY A 11 -3.38 -13.91 -25.71
N SER A 12 -3.53 -12.98 -24.76
CA SER A 12 -2.40 -12.39 -23.98
C SER A 12 -2.86 -11.26 -23.04
N ARG A 13 -3.83 -11.52 -22.14
CA ARG A 13 -4.15 -10.57 -21.04
C ARG A 13 -3.77 -11.07 -19.65
N ARG A 14 -3.14 -12.25 -19.52
CA ARG A 14 -2.83 -12.86 -18.21
C ARG A 14 -1.39 -12.67 -17.72
N HIS A 15 -0.43 -12.31 -18.58
CA HIS A 15 0.97 -12.15 -18.17
C HIS A 15 1.37 -10.71 -17.77
N SER A 16 0.70 -9.68 -18.31
CA SER A 16 1.04 -8.28 -18.01
C SER A 16 0.65 -7.85 -16.58
N ARG A 17 -0.50 -8.32 -16.06
CA ARG A 17 -1.00 -7.94 -14.73
C ARG A 17 -0.11 -8.39 -13.56
N ARG A 18 0.55 -9.56 -13.65
CA ARG A 18 1.40 -10.07 -12.55
C ARG A 18 2.67 -9.24 -12.33
N ARG A 19 3.31 -8.76 -13.41
CA ARG A 19 4.51 -7.92 -13.29
C ARG A 19 4.19 -6.54 -12.73
N SER A 20 3.09 -5.92 -13.16
CA SER A 20 2.67 -4.60 -12.66
C SER A 20 2.33 -4.64 -11.16
N SER A 21 1.68 -5.69 -10.68
CA SER A 21 1.33 -5.83 -9.26
C SER A 21 2.55 -6.00 -8.35
N ALA A 22 3.56 -6.78 -8.77
CA ALA A 22 4.82 -6.89 -8.01
C ALA A 22 5.63 -5.58 -8.00
N MET A 23 5.59 -4.83 -9.10
CA MET A 23 6.25 -3.52 -9.19
C MET A 23 5.60 -2.49 -8.28
N ILE A 24 4.26 -2.45 -8.22
CA ILE A 24 3.50 -1.57 -7.32
C ILE A 24 3.84 -1.87 -5.85
N GLY A 25 3.89 -3.16 -5.46
CA GLY A 25 4.28 -3.53 -4.10
C GLY A 25 5.70 -3.09 -3.73
N ARG A 26 6.65 -3.13 -4.69
CA ARG A 26 8.03 -2.67 -4.46
C ARG A 26 8.10 -1.14 -4.28
N VAL A 27 7.36 -0.39 -5.09
CA VAL A 27 7.31 1.08 -4.99
C VAL A 27 6.72 1.51 -3.64
N GLN A 28 5.62 0.89 -3.23
CA GLN A 28 5.02 1.19 -1.92
C GLN A 28 5.94 0.83 -0.76
N LYS A 29 6.68 -0.28 -0.84
CA LYS A 29 7.67 -0.65 0.18
C LYS A 29 8.78 0.40 0.30
N MET A 30 9.31 0.87 -0.84
CA MET A 30 10.31 1.94 -0.84
C MET A 30 9.76 3.25 -0.26
N ALA A 31 8.50 3.58 -0.56
CA ALA A 31 7.83 4.75 0.02
C ALA A 31 7.70 4.65 1.55
N VAL A 32 7.35 3.48 2.09
CA VAL A 32 7.33 3.23 3.54
C VAL A 32 8.74 3.33 4.14
N GLU A 33 9.75 2.75 3.50
CA GLU A 33 11.16 2.85 3.95
C GLU A 33 11.65 4.31 3.99
N GLN A 34 11.30 5.09 2.97
CA GLN A 34 11.63 6.50 2.89
C GLN A 34 10.91 7.30 3.97
N TRP A 35 9.59 7.10 4.12
CA TRP A 35 8.79 7.69 5.18
C TRP A 35 9.40 7.38 6.55
N TRP A 36 9.71 6.10 6.81
CA TRP A 36 10.31 5.68 8.08
C TRP A 36 11.61 6.42 8.37
N THR A 37 12.48 6.59 7.37
CA THR A 37 13.76 7.30 7.51
C THR A 37 13.59 8.78 7.86
N GLN A 38 12.50 9.39 7.39
CA GLN A 38 12.17 10.80 7.64
C GLN A 38 11.32 11.01 8.89
N ALA A 39 10.58 9.98 9.31
CA ALA A 39 9.73 10.02 10.49
C ALA A 39 10.54 10.31 11.75
N ASP A 40 10.02 11.19 12.58
CA ASP A 40 10.62 11.52 13.86
C ASP A 40 10.52 10.34 14.85
N PRO A 41 11.34 10.33 15.93
CA PRO A 41 11.34 9.24 16.89
C PRO A 41 9.98 8.96 17.55
N VAL A 42 9.15 9.99 17.78
CA VAL A 42 7.84 9.83 18.42
C VAL A 42 6.89 9.13 17.45
N THR A 43 6.86 9.54 16.19
CA THR A 43 6.07 8.90 15.13
C THR A 43 6.48 7.43 14.94
N ARG A 44 7.78 7.13 14.96
CA ARG A 44 8.28 5.73 14.88
C ARG A 44 7.80 4.88 16.06
N ILE A 45 7.91 5.38 17.29
CA ILE A 45 7.45 4.66 18.49
C ILE A 45 5.94 4.44 18.44
N ARG A 46 5.18 5.45 18.02
CA ARG A 46 3.72 5.33 17.85
C ARG A 46 3.37 4.28 16.79
N ALA A 47 4.07 4.29 15.66
CA ALA A 47 3.84 3.33 14.57
C ALA A 47 4.15 1.89 15.00
N LEU A 48 5.22 1.67 15.78
CA LEU A 48 5.55 0.34 16.33
C LEU A 48 4.51 -0.18 17.34
N ARG A 49 3.75 0.72 17.96
CA ARG A 49 2.70 0.35 18.92
C ARG A 49 1.34 0.06 18.26
N LEU A 50 1.22 0.20 16.94
CA LEU A 50 -0.01 -0.13 16.23
C LEU A 50 -0.26 -1.63 16.32
N GLU A 51 -1.49 -2.00 16.69
CA GLU A 51 -1.99 -3.37 16.58
C GLU A 51 -2.66 -3.62 15.22
N ALA A 52 -2.85 -4.90 14.87
CA ALA A 52 -3.44 -5.27 13.59
C ALA A 52 -4.90 -4.77 13.42
N ALA A 53 -5.58 -4.51 14.53
CA ALA A 53 -6.95 -4.01 14.55
C ALA A 53 -7.03 -2.47 14.69
N ASP A 54 -5.89 -1.80 14.87
CA ASP A 54 -5.87 -0.36 15.07
C ASP A 54 -6.11 0.41 13.76
N LEU A 55 -6.67 1.60 13.93
CA LEU A 55 -6.81 2.56 12.86
C LEU A 55 -5.51 3.36 12.71
N LEU A 56 -5.15 3.66 11.47
CA LEU A 56 -4.02 4.51 11.19
C LEU A 56 -4.33 5.94 11.66
N PRO A 57 -3.50 6.53 12.53
CA PRO A 57 -3.62 7.92 12.94
C PRO A 57 -3.62 8.88 11.73
N GLU A 58 -4.37 9.97 11.82
CA GLU A 58 -4.54 10.92 10.72
C GLU A 58 -3.21 11.60 10.31
N ASP A 59 -2.37 11.96 11.28
CA ASP A 59 -1.04 12.51 11.04
C ASP A 59 -0.17 11.53 10.22
N MET A 60 -0.15 10.26 10.62
CA MET A 60 0.56 9.21 9.87
C MET A 60 -0.05 8.98 8.48
N GLN A 61 -1.38 9.04 8.36
CA GLN A 61 -2.05 8.91 7.08
C GLN A 61 -1.60 9.98 6.09
N VAL A 62 -1.56 11.25 6.54
CA VAL A 62 -1.12 12.36 5.71
C VAL A 62 0.33 12.17 5.27
N ASP A 63 1.22 11.83 6.20
CA ASP A 63 2.64 11.62 5.90
C ASP A 63 2.88 10.45 4.93
N LEU A 64 2.16 9.35 5.11
CA LEU A 64 2.24 8.19 4.23
C LEU A 64 1.68 8.50 2.84
N ALA A 65 0.56 9.23 2.76
CA ALA A 65 -0.01 9.66 1.49
C ALA A 65 0.96 10.60 0.74
N MET A 66 1.60 11.54 1.43
CA MET A 66 2.64 12.40 0.86
C MET A 66 3.87 11.62 0.40
N ALA A 67 4.24 10.55 1.09
CA ALA A 67 5.30 9.64 0.68
C ALA A 67 4.91 8.76 -0.54
N GLY A 68 3.64 8.79 -0.97
CA GLY A 68 3.13 7.99 -2.09
C GLY A 68 2.64 6.59 -1.71
N VAL A 69 2.44 6.34 -0.41
CA VAL A 69 1.81 5.11 0.08
C VAL A 69 0.30 5.22 -0.07
N THR A 70 -0.32 4.20 -0.65
CA THR A 70 -1.78 4.15 -0.79
C THR A 70 -2.42 3.81 0.55
N VAL A 71 -3.21 4.74 1.09
CA VAL A 71 -4.01 4.54 2.32
C VAL A 71 -5.49 4.44 1.95
N SER A 72 -6.21 3.52 2.60
CA SER A 72 -7.63 3.28 2.33
C SER A 72 -8.49 3.74 3.51
N ALA A 73 -9.49 4.58 3.24
CA ALA A 73 -10.46 5.01 4.24
C ALA A 73 -11.36 3.86 4.69
N ILE A 74 -11.80 3.91 5.95
CA ILE A 74 -12.82 3.05 6.51
C ILE A 74 -14.14 3.77 6.41
N GLY A 75 -14.98 3.32 5.46
CA GLY A 75 -16.30 3.87 5.25
C GLY A 75 -16.31 5.38 4.99
N CYS A 76 -17.52 5.94 5.02
CA CYS A 76 -17.74 7.38 5.13
C CYS A 76 -18.82 7.58 6.19
N GLY A 77 -18.54 8.47 7.14
CA GLY A 77 -19.53 8.95 8.09
C GLY A 77 -20.62 9.79 7.40
N TRP A 78 -21.62 10.15 8.19
CA TRP A 78 -22.77 10.96 7.78
C TRP A 78 -22.39 12.36 7.27
N ASP A 79 -21.22 12.87 7.67
CA ASP A 79 -20.65 14.13 7.23
C ASP A 79 -19.73 14.00 6.00
N GLN A 80 -19.68 12.82 5.37
CA GLN A 80 -18.79 12.45 4.26
C GLN A 80 -17.30 12.42 4.64
N GLN A 81 -16.95 12.50 5.94
CA GLN A 81 -15.58 12.27 6.38
C GLN A 81 -15.33 10.77 6.61
N PRO A 82 -14.10 10.29 6.35
CA PRO A 82 -13.75 8.91 6.66
C PRO A 82 -13.78 8.68 8.17
N GLU A 83 -14.30 7.54 8.61
CA GLU A 83 -14.33 7.18 10.04
C GLU A 83 -12.94 6.84 10.59
N GLY A 84 -12.00 6.58 9.67
CA GLY A 84 -10.60 6.35 9.94
C GLY A 84 -9.93 5.76 8.70
N TYR A 85 -8.72 5.26 8.87
CA TYR A 85 -7.94 4.68 7.78
C TYR A 85 -7.38 3.32 8.16
N TRP A 86 -7.44 2.37 7.23
CA TRP A 86 -6.76 1.09 7.38
C TRP A 86 -5.25 1.27 7.35
N VAL A 87 -4.55 0.59 8.25
CA VAL A 87 -3.09 0.46 8.17
C VAL A 87 -2.73 -0.26 6.86
N PRO A 88 -1.94 0.37 5.97
CA PRO A 88 -1.53 -0.28 4.74
C PRO A 88 -0.76 -1.57 5.02
N GLN A 89 -1.11 -2.68 4.35
CA GLN A 89 -0.45 -3.98 4.58
C GLN A 89 1.08 -3.89 4.46
N VAL A 90 1.57 -3.08 3.51
CA VAL A 90 3.00 -2.84 3.31
C VAL A 90 3.68 -2.15 4.50
N LEU A 91 2.96 -1.27 5.21
CA LEU A 91 3.43 -0.67 6.47
C LEU A 91 3.42 -1.71 7.58
N TRP A 92 2.36 -2.51 7.68
CA TRP A 92 2.25 -3.59 8.67
C TRP A 92 3.38 -4.61 8.55
N ASP A 93 3.63 -5.12 7.34
CA ASP A 93 4.71 -6.07 7.07
C ASP A 93 6.09 -5.46 7.39
N PHE A 94 6.25 -4.17 7.11
CA PHE A 94 7.48 -3.42 7.40
C PHE A 94 7.74 -3.26 8.90
N LEU A 95 6.69 -2.96 9.69
CA LEU A 95 6.77 -2.79 11.14
C LEU A 95 7.05 -4.13 11.83
N ARG A 96 6.33 -5.19 11.44
CA ARG A 96 6.56 -6.55 11.99
C ARG A 96 7.96 -7.07 11.76
N ALA A 97 8.59 -6.72 10.63
CA ALA A 97 9.97 -7.10 10.38
C ALA A 97 10.96 -6.42 11.34
N ARG A 98 10.62 -5.25 11.90
CA ARG A 98 11.47 -4.49 12.81
C ARG A 98 11.21 -4.79 14.29
N ASP A 99 9.97 -5.10 14.63
CA ASP A 99 9.59 -5.50 16.00
C ASP A 99 10.30 -6.79 16.45
N HIS A 100 10.68 -7.67 15.51
CA HIS A 100 11.43 -8.90 15.78
C HIS A 100 12.97 -8.73 15.78
N ASP A 101 13.50 -7.54 15.49
CA ASP A 101 14.95 -7.24 15.43
C ASP A 101 15.49 -6.55 16.71
N ASP A 102 14.64 -6.25 17.70
CA ASP A 102 15.00 -5.76 19.05
C ASP A 102 14.95 -6.90 20.09
#